data_AF-A0A816NAM1-F1
#
_entry.id   AF-A0A816NAM1-F1
#
_cell.length_a   1.000
_cell.length_b   1.000
_cell.length_c   1.000
_cell.angle_alpha   90.00
_cell.angle_beta   90.00
_cell.angle_gamma   90.00
#
_symmetry.space_group_name_H-M   'P 1'
#
loop_
_entity.id
_entity.type
_entity.pdbx_description
1 polymer ?
#
loop_
_entity_poly.entity_id
_entity_poly.type
_entity_poly.pdbx_seq_one_letter_code
_entity_poly.pdbx_strand_id
1 'polypeptide(L)'
;RASAFAIAFYTGSRSEACSRGASLVARRGNGIAVEQRTADEMKEASIILYYLVKGLSNIPYYWGYVTRACNLKDHELEMYTPGALVTWLQFSSSKR
;
A
#
# COMPACT_ATOMS: atom_id res chain seq x y z
N ARG A 1 -10.18 17.74 -4.14
CA ARG A 1 -9.54 18.17 -2.87
C ARG A 1 -9.27 16.99 -1.93
N ALA A 2 -10.27 16.17 -1.59
CA ALA A 2 -10.08 14.97 -0.75
C ALA A 2 -8.94 14.04 -1.21
N SER A 3 -8.80 13.81 -2.53
CA SER A 3 -7.69 13.00 -3.08
C SER A 3 -6.30 13.58 -2.83
N ALA A 4 -6.13 14.90 -2.88
CA ALA A 4 -4.85 15.54 -2.58
C ALA A 4 -4.49 15.37 -1.10
N PHE A 5 -5.49 15.48 -0.20
CA PHE A 5 -5.29 15.18 1.21
C PHE A 5 -4.97 13.71 1.47
N ALA A 6 -5.62 12.77 0.77
CA ALA A 6 -5.33 11.35 0.89
C ALA A 6 -3.87 11.04 0.47
N ILE A 7 -3.38 11.66 -0.61
CA ILE A 7 -1.98 11.55 -1.03
C ILE A 7 -1.05 12.15 0.03
N ALA A 8 -1.32 13.39 0.48
CA ALA A 8 -0.50 14.05 1.50
C ALA A 8 -0.45 13.25 2.82
N PHE A 9 -1.58 12.67 3.21
CA PHE A 9 -1.69 11.80 4.38
C PHE A 9 -0.88 10.52 4.21
N TYR A 10 -0.89 9.91 3.01
CA TYR A 10 -0.07 8.74 2.68
C TYR A 10 1.43 9.06 2.64
N THR A 11 1.83 10.24 2.15
CA THR A 11 3.25 10.63 2.07
C THR A 11 3.81 11.17 3.39
N GLY A 12 2.96 11.46 4.37
CA GLY A 12 3.34 11.96 5.69
C GLY A 12 3.65 10.85 6.69
N SER A 13 3.62 11.20 7.98
CA SER A 13 3.87 10.26 9.09
C SER A 13 2.79 9.19 9.29
N ARG A 14 1.69 9.26 8.54
CA ARG A 14 0.55 8.34 8.63
C ARG A 14 0.56 7.28 7.51
N SER A 15 1.63 7.20 6.73
CA SER A 15 1.81 6.23 5.63
C SER A 15 1.54 4.79 6.08
N GLU A 16 2.08 4.39 7.23
CA GLU A 16 1.88 3.04 7.77
C GLU A 16 0.44 2.74 8.17
N ALA A 17 -0.31 3.72 8.68
CA ALA A 17 -1.71 3.53 9.05
C ALA A 17 -2.57 3.36 7.79
N CYS A 18 -2.28 4.13 6.75
CA CYS A 18 -2.89 3.99 5.43
C CYS A 18 -2.55 2.66 4.75
N SER A 19 -1.25 2.31 4.70
CA SER A 19 -0.78 1.05 4.14
C SER A 19 -1.33 -0.14 4.91
N ARG A 20 -1.42 -0.07 6.25
CA ARG A 20 -2.08 -1.09 7.06
C ARG A 20 -3.54 -1.23 6.68
N GLY A 21 -4.34 -0.18 6.71
CA GLY A 21 -5.77 -0.23 6.35
C GLY A 21 -6.03 -0.77 4.93
N ALA A 22 -5.25 -0.30 3.95
CA ALA A 22 -5.28 -0.77 2.56
C ALA A 22 -4.89 -2.26 2.44
N SER A 23 -3.82 -2.65 3.14
CA SER A 23 -3.33 -4.03 3.20
C SER A 23 -4.35 -4.97 3.84
N LEU A 24 -5.11 -4.54 4.85
CA LEU A 24 -6.17 -5.38 5.47
C LEU A 24 -7.31 -5.68 4.48
N VAL A 25 -7.79 -4.66 3.75
CA VAL A 25 -8.83 -4.83 2.72
C VAL A 25 -8.33 -5.72 1.58
N ALA A 26 -7.11 -5.48 1.11
CA ALA A 26 -6.49 -6.27 0.05
C ALA A 26 -6.19 -7.71 0.48
N ARG A 27 -5.69 -7.94 1.71
CA ARG A 27 -5.42 -9.27 2.28
C ARG A 27 -6.70 -10.07 2.47
N ARG A 28 -7.78 -9.43 2.96
CA ARG A 28 -9.09 -10.07 3.09
C ARG A 28 -9.65 -10.51 1.73
N GLY A 29 -9.50 -9.68 0.69
CA GLY A 29 -9.88 -10.04 -0.68
C GLY A 29 -9.05 -11.18 -1.28
N ASN A 30 -7.83 -11.39 -0.77
CA ASN A 30 -6.91 -12.46 -1.19
C ASN A 30 -6.94 -13.67 -0.24
N GLY A 31 -7.94 -13.79 0.65
CA GLY A 31 -8.11 -14.97 1.51
C GLY A 31 -7.08 -15.13 2.63
N ILE A 32 -6.30 -14.10 2.94
CA ILE A 32 -5.31 -14.12 4.02
C ILE A 32 -6.02 -13.83 5.35
N ALA A 33 -5.77 -14.64 6.39
CA ALA A 33 -6.30 -14.40 7.73
C ALA A 33 -5.80 -13.06 8.27
N VAL A 34 -6.73 -12.21 8.71
CA VAL A 34 -6.45 -10.85 9.18
C VAL A 34 -6.83 -10.74 10.65
N GLU A 35 -6.02 -10.03 11.45
CA GLU A 35 -6.39 -9.64 12.83
C GLU A 35 -7.76 -8.96 12.85
N GLN A 36 -8.63 -9.36 13.78
CA GLN A 36 -9.95 -8.76 13.92
C GLN A 36 -9.82 -7.30 14.33
N ARG A 37 -10.27 -6.40 13.47
CA ARG A 37 -10.46 -4.97 13.76
C ARG A 37 -11.93 -4.61 13.79
N THR A 38 -12.25 -3.49 14.42
CA THR A 38 -13.65 -3.03 14.50
C THR A 38 -14.15 -2.60 13.12
N ALA A 39 -15.46 -2.69 12.91
CA ALA A 39 -16.08 -2.32 11.62
C ALA A 39 -15.80 -0.86 11.23
N ASP A 40 -15.67 0.03 12.22
CA ASP A 40 -15.43 1.45 12.01
C ASP A 40 -14.02 1.73 11.48
N GLU A 41 -13.00 1.06 12.00
CA GLU A 41 -11.62 1.18 11.50
C GLU A 41 -11.51 0.72 10.04
N MET A 42 -12.23 -0.35 9.67
CA MET A 42 -12.28 -0.82 8.28
C MET A 42 -12.95 0.18 7.35
N LYS A 43 -14.04 0.81 7.81
CA LYS A 43 -14.77 1.83 7.06
C LYS A 43 -13.88 3.05 6.80
N GLU A 44 -13.21 3.58 7.81
CA GLU A 44 -12.30 4.72 7.66
C GLU A 44 -11.15 4.42 6.70
N ALA A 45 -10.52 3.25 6.83
CA ALA A 45 -9.45 2.83 5.92
C ALA A 45 -9.92 2.75 4.46
N SER A 46 -11.12 2.22 4.21
CA SER A 46 -11.67 2.13 2.85
C SER A 46 -11.93 3.49 2.20
N ILE A 47 -12.32 4.50 2.99
CA ILE A 47 -12.54 5.87 2.47
C ILE A 47 -11.21 6.47 2.01
N ILE A 48 -10.16 6.33 2.81
CA ILE A 48 -8.84 6.87 2.46
C ILE A 48 -8.28 6.14 1.24
N LEU A 49 -8.41 4.80 1.20
CA LEU A 49 -8.04 3.97 0.05
C LEU A 49 -8.72 4.46 -1.24
N TYR A 50 -10.04 4.66 -1.20
CA TYR A 50 -10.82 5.13 -2.34
C TYR A 50 -10.27 6.46 -2.88
N TYR A 51 -10.04 7.44 -2.02
CA TYR A 51 -9.56 8.75 -2.44
C TYR A 51 -8.10 8.75 -2.89
N LEU A 52 -7.27 7.85 -2.34
CA LEU A 52 -5.89 7.65 -2.76
C LEU A 52 -5.84 7.05 -4.17
N VAL A 53 -6.59 5.98 -4.45
CA VAL A 53 -6.72 5.40 -5.80
C VAL A 53 -7.19 6.47 -6.78
N LYS A 54 -8.29 7.16 -6.46
CA LYS A 54 -8.83 8.22 -7.32
C LYS A 54 -7.83 9.35 -7.57
N GLY A 55 -7.02 9.70 -6.56
CA GLY A 55 -5.96 10.69 -6.71
C GLY A 55 -4.87 10.26 -7.66
N LEU A 56 -4.33 9.05 -7.47
CA LEU A 56 -3.28 8.48 -8.31
C LEU A 56 -3.73 8.30 -9.75
N SER A 57 -5.00 7.95 -10.00
CA SER A 57 -5.57 7.85 -11.36
C SER A 57 -5.56 9.17 -12.14
N ASN A 58 -5.38 10.31 -11.47
CA ASN A 58 -5.31 11.64 -12.12
C ASN A 58 -3.88 12.19 -12.20
N ILE A 59 -2.88 11.46 -11.69
CA ILE A 59 -1.47 11.87 -11.76
C ILE A 59 -0.82 11.14 -12.94
N PRO A 60 -0.06 11.84 -13.79
CA PRO A 60 0.70 11.20 -14.86
C PRO A 60 1.61 10.10 -14.32
N TYR A 61 1.55 8.93 -14.96
CA TYR A 61 2.41 7.82 -14.59
C TYR A 61 3.87 8.12 -14.96
N TYR A 62 4.79 7.53 -14.20
CA TYR A 62 6.20 7.53 -14.52
C TYR A 62 6.63 6.13 -14.93
N TRP A 63 7.32 6.03 -16.07
CA TRP A 63 7.92 4.79 -16.55
C TRP A 63 9.44 4.93 -16.54
N GLY A 64 10.11 4.13 -15.72
CA GLY A 64 11.56 4.18 -15.57
C GLY A 64 12.02 3.50 -14.29
N TYR A 65 13.27 3.76 -13.91
CA TYR A 65 13.86 3.17 -12.72
C TYR A 65 13.48 3.94 -11.46
N VAL A 66 13.16 3.18 -10.41
CA VAL A 66 12.90 3.66 -9.05
C VAL A 66 13.53 2.67 -8.07
N THR A 67 13.87 3.15 -6.88
CA THR A 67 14.42 2.35 -5.80
C THR A 67 13.48 2.35 -4.60
N ARG A 68 13.44 1.22 -3.89
CA ARG A 68 12.74 1.10 -2.62
C ARG A 68 13.60 0.30 -1.66
N ALA A 69 13.85 0.87 -0.49
CA ALA A 69 14.41 0.13 0.63
C ALA A 69 13.28 -0.58 1.40
N CYS A 70 13.50 -1.83 1.77
CA CYS A 70 12.62 -2.59 2.63
C CYS A 70 13.44 -3.44 3.60
N ASN A 71 12.89 -3.68 4.79
CA ASN A 71 13.48 -4.58 5.75
C ASN A 71 12.84 -5.95 5.54
N LEU A 72 13.65 -6.93 5.20
CA LEU A 72 13.26 -8.32 5.02
C LEU A 72 13.96 -9.18 6.07
N LYS A 73 13.32 -10.26 6.47
CA LYS A 73 13.96 -11.35 7.22
C LYS A 73 14.75 -12.23 6.25
N ASP A 74 15.73 -12.96 6.77
CA ASP A 74 16.64 -13.77 5.94
C ASP A 74 15.89 -14.73 5.00
N HIS A 75 14.87 -15.44 5.49
CA HIS A 75 14.05 -16.35 4.68
C HIS A 75 13.14 -15.62 3.66
N GLU A 76 12.83 -14.35 3.85
CA GLU A 76 12.06 -13.55 2.88
C GLU A 76 12.94 -13.12 1.71
N LEU A 77 14.23 -12.89 1.96
CA LEU A 77 15.20 -12.55 0.93
C LEU A 77 15.43 -13.73 -0.03
N GLU A 78 15.41 -14.96 0.48
CA GLU A 78 15.54 -16.18 -0.32
C GLU A 78 14.44 -16.34 -1.39
N MET A 79 13.29 -15.69 -1.20
CA MET A 79 12.20 -15.69 -2.19
C MET A 79 12.49 -14.84 -3.43
N TYR A 80 13.48 -13.94 -3.37
CA TYR A 80 13.85 -13.03 -4.46
C TYR A 80 14.85 -13.69 -5.41
N THR A 81 14.35 -14.62 -6.23
CA THR A 81 15.14 -15.30 -7.25
C THR A 81 14.84 -14.78 -8.67
N PRO A 82 15.77 -14.92 -9.63
CA PRO A 82 15.50 -14.58 -11.02
C PRO A 82 14.26 -15.31 -11.54
N GLY A 83 13.31 -14.57 -12.10
CA GLY A 83 12.04 -15.10 -12.60
C GLY A 83 10.91 -15.14 -11.57
N ALA A 84 11.18 -14.85 -10.29
CA ALA A 84 10.12 -14.70 -9.29
C ALA A 84 9.26 -13.45 -9.55
N LEU A 85 7.95 -13.59 -9.38
CA LEU A 85 7.01 -12.47 -9.46
C LEU A 85 6.69 -11.97 -8.04
N VAL A 86 7.08 -10.73 -7.76
CA VAL A 86 6.87 -10.11 -6.44
C VAL A 86 5.68 -9.16 -6.52
N THR A 87 4.64 -9.45 -5.73
CA THR A 87 3.44 -8.63 -5.64
C THR A 87 3.37 -7.92 -4.30
N TRP A 88 3.33 -6.58 -4.33
CA TRP A 88 3.06 -5.78 -3.15
C TRP A 88 1.55 -5.62 -2.97
N LEU A 89 0.98 -6.30 -1.98
CA LEU A 89 -0.47 -6.23 -1.66
C LEU A 89 -0.92 -4.87 -1.08
N GLN A 90 -0.01 -3.91 -0.96
CA GLN A 90 -0.25 -2.59 -0.40
C GLN A 90 0.44 -1.53 -1.25
N PHE A 91 -0.03 -0.28 -1.16
CA PHE A 91 0.65 0.83 -1.82
C PHE A 91 2.13 0.91 -1.44
N SER A 92 2.95 1.15 -2.45
CA SER A 92 4.41 1.06 -2.39
C SER A 92 5.07 2.39 -2.76
N SER A 93 5.50 3.13 -1.75
CA SER A 93 6.36 4.31 -1.95
C SER A 93 7.73 3.91 -2.51
N SER A 94 8.27 4.73 -3.41
CA SER A 94 9.60 4.57 -4.00
C SER A 94 10.29 5.92 -4.13
N LYS A 95 11.60 5.90 -4.34
CA LYS A 95 12.45 7.06 -4.65
C LYS A 95 12.98 6.92 -6.07
N ARG A 96 13.24 8.06 -6.72
CA ARG A 96 14.08 8.08 -7.92
C ARG A 96 15.53 8.18 -7.49
#